data_AF-A0A4W4EQV3-F1
#
_entry.id   AF-A0A4W4EQV3-F1
#
_cell.length_a   1.000
_cell.length_b   1.000
_cell.length_c   1.000
_cell.angle_alpha   90.00
_cell.angle_beta   90.00
_cell.angle_gamma   90.00
#
_symmetry.space_group_name_H-M   'P 1'
#
loop_
_entity.id
_entity.type
_entity.pdbx_description
1 polymer ?
#
loop_
_entity_poly.entity_id
_entity_poly.type
_entity_poly.pdbx_seq_one_letter_code
_entity_poly.pdbx_strand_id
1 'polypeptide(L)'
;MEIRGFAVGLLLALSATLLVDAQPADVRSRYIHFLTQHVYGGMNTNKCSKVIGQRHITEGNTNNCKEINTFILATHEQVRAVCSDGGTPKGRNLYESTKPFAVVICKRKPGASCVYNGKRSTRTIIVACDRGWPVHYQEDNLFCRPGQIGSATNWY
;
A
#
# COMPACT_ATOMS: atom_id res chain seq x y z
N MET A 1 -24.51 -10.75 52.45
CA MET A 1 -24.99 -9.71 51.52
C MET A 1 -23.93 -9.53 50.45
N GLU A 2 -24.18 -10.11 49.28
CA GLU A 2 -23.66 -9.75 47.94
C GLU A 2 -22.19 -9.29 47.83
N ILE A 3 -21.25 -10.24 47.76
CA ILE A 3 -20.00 -10.04 46.98
C ILE A 3 -20.24 -10.66 45.61
N ARG A 4 -21.16 -10.07 44.84
CA ARG A 4 -21.51 -10.52 43.49
C ARG A 4 -21.66 -9.28 42.61
N GLY A 5 -20.72 -9.09 41.67
CA GLY A 5 -21.01 -8.22 40.52
C GLY A 5 -19.88 -7.34 39.97
N PHE A 6 -18.80 -7.04 40.72
CA PHE A 6 -17.84 -6.04 40.24
C PHE A 6 -16.60 -6.61 39.52
N ALA A 7 -16.18 -7.83 39.83
CA ALA A 7 -14.99 -8.42 39.20
C ALA A 7 -15.25 -8.94 37.76
N VAL A 8 -16.48 -9.36 37.46
CA VAL A 8 -16.84 -9.92 36.14
C VAL A 8 -17.02 -8.82 35.08
N GLY A 9 -17.48 -7.63 35.48
CA GLY A 9 -17.63 -6.48 34.57
C GLY A 9 -16.29 -5.92 34.07
N LEU A 10 -15.25 -5.88 34.91
CA LEU A 10 -13.93 -5.38 34.54
C LEU A 10 -13.16 -6.32 33.60
N LEU A 11 -13.32 -7.64 33.77
CA LEU A 11 -12.66 -8.66 32.93
C LEU A 11 -13.24 -8.74 31.51
N LEU A 12 -14.53 -8.42 31.32
CA LEU A 12 -15.16 -8.38 29.99
C LEU A 12 -14.83 -7.09 29.21
N ALA A 13 -14.47 -6.00 29.89
CA ALA A 13 -14.05 -4.75 29.22
C ALA A 13 -12.62 -4.84 28.66
N LEU A 14 -11.75 -5.65 29.26
CA LEU A 14 -10.35 -5.84 28.84
C LEU A 14 -10.19 -6.81 27.66
N SER A 15 -11.13 -7.74 27.45
CA SER A 15 -11.13 -8.65 26.30
C SER A 15 -11.69 -8.02 25.03
N ALA A 16 -12.56 -7.00 25.16
CA ALA A 16 -13.13 -6.28 24.03
C ALA A 16 -12.12 -5.34 23.32
N THR A 17 -11.06 -4.89 24.00
CA THR A 17 -10.07 -3.96 23.43
C THR A 17 -9.02 -4.62 22.55
N LEU A 18 -8.88 -5.95 22.57
CA LEU A 18 -7.84 -6.66 21.81
C LEU A 18 -8.25 -7.01 20.37
N LEU A 19 -9.51 -6.81 19.99
CA LEU A 19 -10.03 -7.20 18.66
C LEU A 19 -9.88 -6.12 17.58
N VAL A 20 -9.43 -4.90 17.93
CA VAL A 20 -9.51 -3.74 17.02
C VAL A 20 -8.36 -3.68 15.99
N ASP A 21 -7.29 -4.46 16.13
CA ASP A 21 -6.13 -4.37 15.22
C ASP A 21 -5.76 -5.67 14.49
N ALA A 22 -6.59 -6.71 14.60
CA ALA A 22 -6.40 -7.93 13.81
C ALA A 22 -6.82 -7.68 12.35
N GLN A 23 -5.86 -7.64 11.42
CA GLN A 23 -6.17 -7.62 9.98
C GLN A 23 -7.01 -8.85 9.59
N PRO A 24 -8.19 -8.67 8.97
CA PRO A 24 -8.89 -9.76 8.32
C PRO A 24 -7.96 -10.49 7.34
N ALA A 25 -7.99 -11.83 7.36
CA ALA A 25 -7.03 -12.64 6.62
C ALA A 25 -6.99 -12.31 5.11
N ASP A 26 -8.14 -11.96 4.54
CA ASP A 26 -8.30 -11.57 3.13
C ASP A 26 -7.68 -10.20 2.80
N VAL A 27 -7.63 -9.26 3.76
CA VAL A 27 -6.95 -7.96 3.61
C VAL A 27 -5.45 -8.09 3.84
N ARG A 28 -5.04 -8.95 4.77
CA ARG A 28 -3.64 -9.12 5.14
C ARG A 28 -2.75 -9.45 3.95
N SER A 29 -3.17 -10.38 3.08
CA SER A 29 -2.39 -10.76 1.90
C SER A 29 -2.19 -9.56 0.95
N ARG A 30 -3.26 -8.83 0.64
CA ARG A 30 -3.24 -7.64 -0.22
C ARG A 30 -2.42 -6.49 0.38
N TYR A 31 -2.51 -6.29 1.70
CA TYR A 31 -1.68 -5.31 2.40
C TYR A 31 -0.19 -5.69 2.37
N ILE A 32 0.17 -6.95 2.63
CA ILE A 32 1.56 -7.42 2.52
C ILE A 32 2.07 -7.24 1.09
N HIS A 33 1.25 -7.55 0.09
CA HIS A 33 1.58 -7.32 -1.31
C HIS A 33 1.82 -5.82 -1.60
N PHE A 34 0.92 -4.95 -1.12
CA PHE A 34 1.09 -3.50 -1.21
C PHE A 34 2.40 -3.03 -0.57
N LEU A 35 2.72 -3.47 0.65
CA LEU A 35 3.98 -3.10 1.32
C LEU A 35 5.21 -3.57 0.54
N THR A 36 5.17 -4.80 0.04
CA THR A 36 6.23 -5.38 -0.78
C THR A 36 6.49 -4.53 -2.01
N GLN A 37 5.43 -4.11 -2.71
CA GLN A 37 5.56 -3.32 -3.92
C GLN A 37 5.91 -1.86 -3.66
N HIS A 38 5.29 -1.23 -2.66
CA HIS A 38 5.18 0.23 -2.62
C HIS A 38 5.82 0.89 -1.40
N VAL A 39 6.25 0.17 -0.37
CA VAL A 39 6.81 0.80 0.84
C VAL A 39 8.26 0.41 1.04
N TYR A 40 9.16 1.39 0.97
CA TYR A 40 10.57 1.21 1.31
C TYR A 40 11.25 2.55 1.61
N GLY A 41 11.37 2.90 2.89
CA GLY A 41 12.04 4.14 3.34
C GLY A 41 13.49 4.31 2.83
N GLY A 42 14.23 3.21 2.69
CA GLY A 42 15.63 3.20 2.23
C GLY A 42 15.82 3.17 0.70
N MET A 43 14.75 3.41 -0.07
CA MET A 43 14.78 3.36 -1.52
C MET A 43 15.60 4.51 -2.12
N ASN A 44 16.26 4.24 -3.25
CA ASN A 44 17.02 5.21 -4.03
C ASN A 44 16.81 4.93 -5.53
N THR A 45 16.94 5.96 -6.37
CA THR A 45 16.79 5.87 -7.83
C THR A 45 17.72 4.83 -8.47
N ASN A 46 18.93 4.64 -7.94
CA ASN A 46 19.88 3.64 -8.44
C ASN A 46 19.59 2.20 -7.96
N LYS A 47 18.64 2.00 -7.05
CA LYS A 47 18.30 0.68 -6.48
C LYS A 47 17.10 0.01 -7.17
N CYS A 48 16.44 0.66 -8.13
CA CYS A 48 15.21 0.16 -8.75
C CYS A 48 15.29 -1.29 -9.22
N SER A 49 16.21 -1.63 -10.13
CA SER A 49 16.34 -3.00 -10.64
C SER A 49 16.66 -4.01 -9.54
N LYS A 50 17.56 -3.65 -8.61
CA LYS A 50 17.95 -4.53 -7.50
C LYS A 50 16.77 -4.84 -6.58
N VAL A 51 16.07 -3.81 -6.11
CA VAL A 51 14.99 -3.97 -5.13
C VAL A 51 13.77 -4.64 -5.76
N ILE A 52 13.41 -4.29 -6.99
CA ILE A 52 12.31 -4.95 -7.72
C ILE A 52 12.61 -6.43 -7.93
N GLY A 53 13.83 -6.78 -8.33
CA GLY A 53 14.26 -8.17 -8.48
C GLY A 53 14.27 -8.93 -7.16
N GLN A 54 14.86 -8.35 -6.11
CA GLN A 54 14.95 -8.98 -4.78
C GLN A 54 13.57 -9.21 -4.13
N ARG A 55 12.59 -8.36 -4.44
CA ARG A 55 11.22 -8.48 -3.92
C ARG A 55 10.26 -9.22 -4.86
N HIS A 56 10.76 -9.73 -5.99
CA HIS A 56 9.96 -10.42 -7.01
C HIS A 56 8.70 -9.64 -7.43
N ILE A 57 8.83 -8.33 -7.65
CA ILE A 57 7.69 -7.48 -8.04
C ILE A 57 7.42 -7.65 -9.54
N THR A 58 6.24 -8.19 -9.87
CA THR A 58 5.80 -8.48 -11.24
C THR A 58 4.49 -7.78 -11.61
N GLU A 59 4.16 -7.83 -12.89
CA GLU A 59 2.87 -7.37 -13.42
C GLU A 59 1.74 -8.33 -13.00
N GLY A 60 0.89 -7.91 -12.05
CA GLY A 60 -0.19 -8.75 -11.52
C GLY A 60 0.33 -10.09 -10.99
N ASN A 61 -0.35 -11.18 -11.39
CA ASN A 61 0.03 -12.56 -11.04
C ASN A 61 0.89 -13.24 -12.12
N THR A 62 1.59 -12.47 -12.95
CA THR A 62 2.43 -13.00 -14.04
C THR A 62 3.92 -13.01 -13.67
N ASN A 63 4.76 -13.59 -14.52
CA ASN A 63 6.22 -13.48 -14.42
C ASN A 63 6.79 -12.28 -15.20
N ASN A 64 5.94 -11.42 -15.74
CA ASN A 64 6.38 -10.26 -16.51
C ASN A 64 6.89 -9.16 -15.58
N CYS A 65 7.93 -8.44 -16.03
CA CYS A 65 8.39 -7.24 -15.35
C CYS A 65 7.25 -6.21 -15.30
N LYS A 66 6.96 -5.67 -14.12
CA LYS A 66 6.01 -4.56 -13.99
C LYS A 66 6.54 -3.35 -14.77
N GLU A 67 5.70 -2.68 -15.56
CA GLU A 67 6.17 -1.53 -16.34
C GLU A 67 6.64 -0.38 -15.46
N ILE A 68 5.87 -0.09 -14.40
CA ILE A 68 6.14 1.01 -13.47
C ILE A 68 5.84 0.55 -12.04
N ASN A 69 6.74 0.87 -11.13
CA ASN A 69 6.54 0.65 -9.72
C ASN A 69 7.04 1.85 -8.92
N THR A 70 6.16 2.47 -8.15
CA THR A 70 6.52 3.56 -7.25
C THR A 70 6.74 3.05 -5.83
N PHE A 71 7.89 3.39 -5.24
CA PHE A 71 8.18 3.20 -3.82
C PHE A 71 7.98 4.52 -3.06
N ILE A 72 7.20 4.45 -1.99
CA ILE A 72 6.99 5.49 -1.01
C ILE A 72 8.13 5.41 0.02
N LEU A 73 8.84 6.52 0.21
CA LEU A 73 9.94 6.63 1.16
C LEU A 73 9.39 7.06 2.53
N ALA A 74 8.68 6.12 3.17
CA ALA A 74 8.03 6.31 4.45
C ALA A 74 7.95 4.97 5.21
N THR A 75 7.52 5.01 6.47
CA THR A 75 7.16 3.79 7.22
C THR A 75 5.78 3.29 6.79
N HIS A 76 5.48 2.04 7.09
CA HIS A 76 4.16 1.48 6.76
C HIS A 76 3.04 2.11 7.57
N GLU A 77 3.28 2.56 8.80
CA GLU A 77 2.30 3.28 9.62
C GLU A 77 1.96 4.65 9.01
N GLN A 78 2.97 5.38 8.53
CA GLN A 78 2.76 6.66 7.85
C GLN A 78 1.90 6.49 6.59
N VAL A 79 2.10 5.40 5.84
CA VAL A 79 1.29 5.09 4.65
C VAL A 79 -0.11 4.60 5.04
N ARG A 80 -0.24 3.79 6.10
CA ARG A 80 -1.54 3.33 6.63
C ARG A 80 -2.43 4.51 7.04
N ALA A 81 -1.85 5.57 7.62
CA ALA A 81 -2.59 6.77 8.01
C ALA A 81 -3.33 7.44 6.85
N VAL A 82 -2.94 7.22 5.59
CA VAL A 82 -3.67 7.73 4.42
C VAL A 82 -5.07 7.11 4.31
N CYS A 83 -5.27 5.91 4.85
CA CYS A 83 -6.58 5.24 4.89
C CYS A 83 -7.48 5.69 6.06
N SER A 84 -7.08 6.73 6.80
CA SER A 84 -7.84 7.37 7.86
C SER A 84 -7.64 8.90 7.78
N ASP A 85 -7.27 9.56 8.89
CA ASP A 85 -7.20 11.02 8.99
C ASP A 85 -6.06 11.64 8.15
N GLY A 86 -5.13 10.83 7.66
CA GLY A 86 -4.04 11.25 6.79
C GLY A 86 -4.42 11.39 5.31
N GLY A 87 -5.65 11.02 4.91
CA GLY A 87 -6.10 11.08 3.53
C GLY A 87 -7.52 11.64 3.34
N THR A 88 -7.78 12.11 2.14
CA THR A 88 -9.09 12.60 1.70
C THR A 88 -9.71 11.59 0.72
N PRO A 89 -10.95 11.13 0.94
CA PRO A 89 -11.62 10.22 0.01
C PRO A 89 -11.75 10.81 -1.40
N LYS A 90 -11.46 10.02 -2.44
CA LYS A 90 -11.59 10.38 -3.87
C LYS A 90 -12.71 9.63 -4.59
N GLY A 91 -13.50 8.85 -3.85
CA GLY A 91 -14.56 8.00 -4.37
C GLY A 91 -14.18 6.52 -4.37
N ARG A 92 -15.21 5.66 -4.33
CA ARG A 92 -15.07 4.22 -4.04
C ARG A 92 -14.24 4.03 -2.76
N ASN A 93 -13.13 3.31 -2.86
CA ASN A 93 -12.21 3.06 -1.77
C ASN A 93 -10.85 3.77 -1.96
N LEU A 94 -10.76 4.80 -2.80
CA LEU A 94 -9.53 5.56 -3.03
C LEU A 94 -9.39 6.72 -2.05
N TYR A 95 -8.18 6.90 -1.53
CA TYR A 95 -7.79 7.97 -0.63
C TYR A 95 -6.56 8.69 -1.18
N GLU A 96 -6.62 10.02 -1.26
CA GLU A 96 -5.48 10.87 -1.59
C GLU A 96 -4.83 11.39 -0.32
N SER A 97 -3.52 11.25 -0.17
CA SER A 97 -2.80 11.77 0.99
C SER A 97 -2.94 13.29 1.12
N THR A 98 -3.23 13.78 2.33
CA THR A 98 -3.32 15.22 2.61
C THR A 98 -1.96 15.93 2.58
N LYS A 99 -0.88 15.19 2.81
CA LYS A 99 0.51 15.68 2.74
C LYS A 99 1.29 14.93 1.67
N PRO A 100 2.25 15.60 1.00
CA PRO A 100 3.07 14.95 0.00
C PRO A 100 4.05 13.96 0.64
N PHE A 101 4.31 12.86 -0.07
CA PHE A 101 5.34 11.88 0.24
C PHE A 101 6.51 12.02 -0.73
N ALA A 102 7.73 11.77 -0.22
CA ALA A 102 8.87 11.49 -1.08
C ALA A 102 8.69 10.10 -1.70
N VAL A 103 8.89 10.00 -3.01
CA VAL A 103 8.74 8.74 -3.76
C VAL A 103 9.92 8.51 -4.71
N VAL A 104 10.18 7.25 -5.02
CA VAL A 104 11.05 6.82 -6.12
C VAL A 104 10.19 6.04 -7.11
N ILE A 105 10.03 6.60 -8.30
CA ILE A 105 9.30 6.00 -9.42
C ILE A 105 10.30 5.20 -10.24
N CYS A 106 10.13 3.89 -10.29
CA CYS A 106 10.95 3.00 -11.10
C CYS A 106 10.21 2.70 -12.40
N LYS A 107 10.69 3.23 -13.53
CA LYS A 107 10.16 2.96 -14.86
C LYS A 107 11.04 1.97 -15.59
N ARG A 108 10.45 0.89 -16.09
CA ARG A 108 11.17 -0.14 -16.83
C ARG A 108 11.77 0.45 -18.11
N LYS A 109 13.00 0.06 -18.42
CA LYS A 109 13.64 0.36 -19.70
C LYS A 109 13.02 -0.50 -20.80
N PRO A 110 13.01 -0.03 -22.06
CA PRO A 110 12.66 -0.88 -23.19
C PRO A 110 13.58 -2.11 -23.27
N GLY A 111 13.03 -3.24 -23.72
CA GLY A 111 13.73 -4.53 -23.84
C GLY A 111 13.09 -5.66 -23.04
N ALA A 112 13.72 -6.83 -23.03
CA ALA A 112 13.21 -8.02 -22.33
C ALA A 112 13.69 -8.14 -20.87
N SER A 113 14.67 -7.36 -20.45
CA SER A 113 15.24 -7.42 -19.10
C SER A 113 14.49 -6.50 -18.12
N CYS A 114 14.34 -6.94 -16.86
CA CYS A 114 13.75 -6.14 -15.78
C CYS A 114 14.74 -5.08 -15.25
N VAL A 115 15.19 -4.19 -16.14
CA VAL A 115 16.07 -3.05 -15.81
C VAL A 115 15.24 -1.78 -15.74
N TYR A 116 15.45 -0.97 -14.71
CA TYR A 116 14.62 0.20 -14.42
C TYR A 116 15.45 1.48 -14.31
N ASN A 117 14.86 2.59 -14.73
CA ASN A 117 15.30 3.95 -14.43
C ASN A 117 14.52 4.47 -13.21
N GLY A 118 15.22 4.93 -12.19
CA GLY A 118 14.60 5.56 -11.03
C GLY A 118 14.53 7.07 -11.18
N LYS A 119 13.38 7.66 -10.83
CA LYS A 119 13.20 9.11 -10.69
C LYS A 119 12.68 9.42 -9.29
N ARG A 120 13.31 10.38 -8.60
CA ARG A 120 12.80 10.89 -7.32
C ARG A 120 11.73 11.95 -7.58
N SER A 121 10.70 11.96 -6.75
CA SER A 121 9.66 12.99 -6.77
C SER A 121 9.13 13.22 -5.35
N THR A 122 8.44 14.33 -5.14
CA THR A 122 7.65 14.61 -3.95
C THR A 122 6.24 14.96 -4.41
N ARG A 123 5.23 14.21 -3.95
CA ARG A 123 3.86 14.28 -4.48
C ARG A 123 2.82 13.78 -3.49
N THR A 124 1.56 14.16 -3.66
CA THR A 124 0.46 13.40 -3.06
C THR A 124 0.39 12.01 -3.71
N ILE A 125 0.02 11.02 -2.92
CA ILE A 125 -0.18 9.64 -3.35
C ILE A 125 -1.68 9.31 -3.28
N ILE A 126 -2.12 8.42 -4.16
CA ILE A 126 -3.47 7.89 -4.12
C ILE A 126 -3.36 6.39 -3.88
N VAL A 127 -4.02 5.91 -2.84
CA VAL A 127 -4.07 4.49 -2.48
C VAL A 127 -5.52 4.02 -2.40
N ALA A 128 -5.76 2.78 -2.80
CA ALA A 128 -7.01 2.12 -2.45
C ALA A 128 -6.87 1.54 -1.05
N CYS A 129 -7.91 1.68 -0.25
CA CYS A 129 -7.98 1.19 1.12
C CYS A 129 -9.05 0.11 1.26
N ASP A 130 -8.83 -0.86 2.13
CA ASP A 130 -9.81 -1.87 2.52
C ASP A 130 -9.78 -2.00 4.04
N ARG A 131 -10.91 -1.67 4.69
CA ARG A 131 -11.04 -1.64 6.17
C ARG A 131 -9.88 -0.92 6.87
N GLY A 132 -9.46 0.23 6.33
CA GLY A 132 -8.38 1.06 6.89
C GLY A 132 -6.96 0.64 6.52
N TRP A 133 -6.79 -0.33 5.61
CA TRP A 133 -5.47 -0.82 5.17
C TRP A 133 -5.22 -0.53 3.69
N PRO A 134 -4.04 -0.01 3.33
CA PRO A 134 -3.71 0.25 1.93
C PRO A 134 -3.47 -1.06 1.19
N VAL A 135 -4.11 -1.22 0.04
CA VAL A 135 -4.16 -2.49 -0.72
C VAL A 135 -3.78 -2.30 -2.18
N HIS A 136 -3.69 -1.06 -2.66
CA HIS A 136 -3.29 -0.73 -4.02
C HIS A 136 -2.71 0.68 -4.06
N TYR A 137 -1.66 0.90 -4.85
CA TYR A 137 -1.14 2.22 -5.18
C TYR A 137 -1.58 2.61 -6.59
N GLN A 138 -2.23 3.76 -6.73
CA GLN A 138 -2.64 4.28 -8.03
C GLN A 138 -1.45 4.98 -8.70
N GLU A 139 -0.84 4.30 -9.68
CA GLU A 139 0.18 4.91 -10.54
C GLU A 139 -0.44 6.02 -11.42
N ASP A 140 0.39 6.96 -11.90
CA ASP A 140 -0.13 8.03 -12.75
C ASP A 140 -0.68 7.50 -14.06
N ASN A 141 -1.77 8.11 -14.53
CA ASN A 141 -2.32 7.83 -15.86
C ASN A 141 -1.34 8.18 -17.00
N LEU A 142 -0.38 9.08 -16.76
CA LEU A 142 0.72 9.39 -17.72
C LEU A 142 1.69 8.21 -17.92
N PHE A 143 1.63 7.24 -17.01
CA PHE A 143 2.54 6.13 -16.88
C PHE A 143 1.85 4.79 -17.21
N CYS A 144 0.53 4.71 -17.03
CA CYS A 144 -0.30 3.59 -17.47
C CYS A 144 -0.51 3.62 -19.01
N ARG A 145 -0.47 2.44 -19.65
CA ARG A 145 -0.89 2.31 -21.06
C ARG A 145 -2.40 2.57 -21.21
N PRO A 146 -2.88 3.14 -22.33
CA PRO A 146 -4.32 3.18 -22.63
C PRO A 146 -4.89 1.75 -22.58
N GLY A 147 -5.84 1.50 -21.67
CA GLY A 147 -6.43 0.17 -21.42
C GLY A 147 -6.11 -0.44 -20.04
N GLN A 148 -5.16 0.13 -19.27
CA GLN A 148 -4.86 -0.28 -17.89
C GLN A 148 -5.63 0.52 -16.83
N ILE A 149 -6.59 1.36 -17.25
CA ILE A 149 -7.57 1.97 -16.35
C ILE A 149 -8.59 0.87 -16.00
N GLY A 150 -8.10 -0.15 -15.30
CA GLY A 150 -8.95 -1.07 -14.57
C GLY A 150 -9.66 -0.24 -13.52
N SER A 151 -10.97 -0.08 -13.73
CA SER A 151 -11.92 0.10 -12.63
C SER A 151 -11.40 -0.65 -11.40
N ALA A 152 -11.46 -0.03 -10.23
CA ALA A 152 -11.04 -0.55 -8.92
C ALA A 152 -11.72 -1.89 -8.49
N THR A 153 -12.23 -2.67 -9.42
CA THR A 153 -13.05 -3.87 -9.27
C THR A 153 -12.32 -5.18 -9.56
N ASN A 154 -11.06 -5.17 -10.03
CA ASN A 154 -10.38 -6.43 -10.42
C ASN A 154 -8.90 -6.53 -10.00
N TRP A 155 -8.58 -6.16 -8.76
CA TRP A 155 -7.24 -6.36 -8.19
C TRP A 155 -7.17 -7.62 -7.30
N TYR A 156 -7.68 -8.75 -7.80
CA TYR A 156 -7.55 -10.10 -7.24
C TYR A 156 -6.83 -11.00 -8.25
#